data_AF-A0A1I8CWX7-F1
#
_entry.id   AF-A0A1I8CWX7-F1
#
_cell.length_a   1.000
_cell.length_b   1.000
_cell.length_c   1.000
_cell.angle_alpha   90.00
_cell.angle_beta   90.00
_cell.angle_gamma   90.00
#
_symmetry.space_group_name_H-M   'P 1'
#
loop_
_entity.id
_entity.type
_entity.pdbx_description
1 polymer ?
#
loop_
_entity_poly.entity_id
_entity_poly.type
_entity_poly.pdbx_seq_one_letter_code
_entity_poly.pdbx_strand_id
1 'polypeptide(L)'
;MPLLELTIHYHDTCCPSKECSPEQEPVCDNEGTTHTNICFFSKAQCIIDKKRNVNLKIKSYGICNNEQVCNDRCQGTIYKPVCDNLNMTHDNLCAFELFNCRLEQKGIEVRSLVVGKHCSGEAAILFEDKSEDSRIEKGYDWMDSNEKKVGSSDELCSAGECDKRWDPVCDTKNVTHRNECLFKFNLCKIGKQGDPQFYSISIAHKGACGERKAGRKDVSSGGCPSCQDEVESIAVCDNKNGTYESICTFAKINCLKRKRNEEETILIHIGKCGPNSPNFDLKQEKCPSNCSREYKPICDTAGITHPNLCSFQMYNCEQRKRRNLDVSWLKSLKECSTPKSPEPTSELPAFSPSIANTNPPTIKPISIETRNVSKVRAERIECPTLSCGNEESQVCDSEGNMHKNECFFQHERCLAAQNNKVLRPLPDELCFKEECLQKECDESEEFVCGSDFKTYKSMCDLERGKCKNKKLESLFIGKCERCFKQQCQILQDTDDDNLFVCDQNAETRSKCEFEMLRCIYEIKYGYNITEAYVR
;
A
#
# COMPACT_ATOMS: atom_id res chain seq x y z
N MET A 1 3.80 13.75 6.57
CA MET A 1 2.67 12.81 6.56
C MET A 1 2.11 12.80 5.13
N PRO A 2 1.89 11.64 4.49
CA PRO A 2 1.30 11.61 3.15
C PRO A 2 -0.19 11.98 3.24
N LEU A 3 -0.84 12.23 2.10
CA LEU A 3 -2.25 12.58 2.10
C LEU A 3 -3.09 11.39 2.61
N LEU A 4 -3.65 11.53 3.81
CA LEU A 4 -4.88 10.85 4.14
C LEU A 4 -5.99 11.66 3.45
N GLU A 5 -6.36 11.23 2.25
CA GLU A 5 -7.37 11.85 1.39
C GLU A 5 -8.76 11.56 1.95
N LEU A 6 -9.03 11.96 3.21
CA LEU A 6 -10.22 11.57 3.95
C LEU A 6 -11.48 12.10 3.26
N THR A 7 -12.07 11.25 2.43
CA THR A 7 -13.12 11.58 1.47
C THR A 7 -14.18 10.49 1.51
N ILE A 8 -15.44 10.90 1.38
CA ILE A 8 -16.58 9.99 1.45
C ILE A 8 -16.66 9.26 0.12
N HIS A 9 -16.40 7.95 0.14
CA HIS A 9 -16.58 7.10 -1.02
C HIS A 9 -18.08 6.83 -1.26
N TYR A 10 -18.87 6.64 -0.19
CA TYR A 10 -20.33 6.79 -0.17
C TYR A 10 -20.89 6.88 1.27
N HIS A 11 -22.13 7.36 1.41
CA HIS A 11 -22.82 7.58 2.70
C HIS A 11 -23.55 6.33 3.21
N ASP A 12 -22.80 5.30 3.55
CA ASP A 12 -23.32 4.00 3.99
C ASP A 12 -22.18 3.18 4.65
N THR A 13 -22.44 2.03 5.27
CA THR A 13 -21.39 1.07 5.64
C THR A 13 -20.71 0.49 4.39
N CYS A 14 -19.39 0.24 4.47
CA CYS A 14 -18.65 -0.33 3.34
C CYS A 14 -19.16 -1.71 2.93
N CYS A 15 -19.29 -1.91 1.61
CA CYS A 15 -19.57 -3.20 1.00
C CYS A 15 -18.58 -4.29 1.48
N PRO A 16 -19.04 -5.53 1.71
CA PRO A 16 -18.24 -6.58 2.35
C PRO A 16 -16.84 -6.76 1.74
N SER A 17 -15.82 -6.63 2.59
CA SER A 17 -14.40 -6.66 2.22
C SER A 17 -13.85 -8.06 1.93
N LYS A 18 -14.70 -9.04 1.59
CA LYS A 18 -14.28 -10.41 1.26
C LYS A 18 -13.19 -10.38 0.19
N GLU A 19 -12.05 -10.99 0.49
CA GLU A 19 -10.96 -11.16 -0.47
C GLU A 19 -11.44 -12.12 -1.57
N CYS A 20 -11.66 -11.56 -2.77
CA CYS A 20 -12.03 -12.36 -3.93
C CYS A 20 -10.80 -13.10 -4.45
N SER A 21 -10.94 -14.40 -4.69
CA SER A 21 -9.89 -15.20 -5.33
C SER A 21 -9.51 -14.59 -6.70
N PRO A 22 -8.23 -14.61 -7.11
CA PRO A 22 -7.79 -14.13 -8.43
C PRO A 22 -8.19 -15.07 -9.59
N GLU A 23 -8.96 -16.13 -9.34
CA GLU A 23 -9.54 -17.02 -10.35
C GLU A 23 -10.28 -16.23 -11.45
N GLN A 24 -9.96 -16.52 -12.71
CA GLN A 24 -10.45 -15.80 -13.89
C GLN A 24 -11.65 -16.52 -14.51
N GLU A 25 -12.81 -16.38 -13.86
CA GLU A 25 -14.11 -16.81 -14.39
C GLU A 25 -14.97 -15.57 -14.71
N PRO A 26 -14.60 -14.78 -15.75
CA PRO A 26 -15.14 -13.45 -15.94
C PRO A 26 -16.65 -13.42 -16.16
N VAL A 27 -17.28 -12.33 -15.75
CA VAL A 27 -18.71 -12.07 -16.00
C VAL A 27 -18.91 -10.66 -16.54
N CYS A 28 -19.84 -10.53 -17.48
CA CYS A 28 -20.25 -9.28 -18.10
C CYS A 28 -21.55 -8.79 -17.45
N ASP A 29 -21.61 -7.51 -17.08
CA ASP A 29 -22.84 -6.89 -16.54
C ASP A 29 -23.73 -6.21 -17.61
N ASN A 30 -24.88 -5.71 -17.17
CA ASN A 30 -25.85 -5.02 -18.01
C ASN A 30 -25.36 -3.65 -18.54
N GLU A 31 -24.35 -3.04 -17.92
CA GLU A 31 -23.73 -1.78 -18.35
C GLU A 31 -22.57 -2.03 -19.34
N GLY A 32 -22.18 -3.28 -19.57
CA GLY A 32 -21.07 -3.66 -20.45
C GLY A 32 -19.70 -3.67 -19.76
N THR A 33 -19.65 -3.70 -18.42
CA THR A 33 -18.37 -3.85 -17.69
C THR A 33 -18.06 -5.32 -17.43
N THR A 34 -16.81 -5.70 -17.67
CA THR A 34 -16.28 -7.04 -17.37
C THR A 34 -15.70 -7.08 -15.96
N HIS A 35 -16.12 -8.06 -15.18
CA HIS A 35 -15.59 -8.33 -13.83
C HIS A 35 -14.79 -9.63 -13.85
N THR A 36 -13.69 -9.71 -13.08
CA THR A 36 -12.77 -10.86 -13.08
C THR A 36 -13.45 -12.19 -12.73
N ASN A 37 -14.41 -12.14 -11.80
CA ASN A 37 -15.31 -13.23 -11.46
C ASN A 37 -16.53 -12.71 -10.68
N ILE A 38 -17.45 -13.61 -10.30
CA ILE A 38 -18.69 -13.31 -9.60
C ILE A 38 -18.46 -12.55 -8.28
N CYS A 39 -17.37 -12.81 -7.55
CA CYS A 39 -17.07 -12.08 -6.31
C CYS A 39 -16.74 -10.60 -6.58
N PHE A 40 -15.94 -10.31 -7.62
CA PHE A 40 -15.69 -8.94 -8.05
C PHE A 40 -16.96 -8.25 -8.57
N PHE A 41 -17.82 -8.97 -9.30
CA PHE A 41 -19.13 -8.46 -9.71
C PHE A 41 -20.00 -8.10 -8.50
N SER A 42 -20.16 -8.98 -7.51
CA SER A 42 -21.00 -8.70 -6.33
C SER A 42 -20.47 -7.52 -5.51
N LYS A 43 -19.14 -7.33 -5.46
CA LYS A 43 -18.52 -6.15 -4.85
C LYS A 43 -18.84 -4.88 -5.66
N ALA A 44 -18.74 -4.92 -6.98
CA ALA A 44 -19.07 -3.80 -7.86
C ALA A 44 -20.57 -3.45 -7.82
N GLN A 45 -21.45 -4.46 -7.82
CA GLN A 45 -22.90 -4.34 -7.68
C GLN A 45 -23.25 -3.57 -6.40
N CYS A 46 -22.75 -4.01 -5.24
CA CYS A 46 -22.97 -3.31 -3.97
C CYS A 46 -22.46 -1.85 -3.99
N ILE A 47 -21.27 -1.60 -4.56
CA ILE A 47 -20.70 -0.25 -4.63
C ILE A 47 -21.51 0.66 -5.57
N ILE A 48 -22.02 0.13 -6.68
CA ILE A 48 -22.82 0.89 -7.65
C ILE A 48 -24.24 1.16 -7.10
N ASP A 49 -24.82 0.20 -6.39
CA ASP A 49 -26.09 0.36 -5.68
C ASP A 49 -25.96 1.49 -4.62
N LYS A 50 -25.00 1.38 -3.68
CA LYS A 50 -24.75 2.37 -2.62
C LYS A 50 -24.26 3.75 -3.14
N LYS A 51 -23.67 3.85 -4.35
CA LYS A 51 -23.24 5.13 -4.96
C LYS A 51 -24.27 5.80 -5.86
N ARG A 52 -25.04 5.02 -6.63
CA ARG A 52 -25.85 5.52 -7.75
C ARG A 52 -27.31 5.08 -7.72
N ASN A 53 -27.69 4.19 -6.80
CA ASN A 53 -29.00 3.54 -6.76
C ASN A 53 -29.33 2.83 -8.10
N VAL A 54 -28.32 2.14 -8.65
CA VAL A 54 -28.40 1.41 -9.95
C VAL A 54 -28.26 -0.09 -9.71
N ASN A 55 -29.30 -0.83 -10.06
CA ASN A 55 -29.38 -2.27 -9.84
C ASN A 55 -28.60 -3.05 -10.91
N LEU A 56 -27.29 -3.20 -10.71
CA LEU A 56 -26.39 -3.95 -11.58
C LEU A 56 -26.77 -5.44 -11.63
N LYS A 57 -26.70 -6.07 -12.81
CA LYS A 57 -27.03 -7.49 -13.05
C LYS A 57 -26.01 -8.13 -14.01
N ILE A 58 -25.72 -9.42 -13.82
CA ILE A 58 -24.96 -10.21 -14.81
C ILE A 58 -25.82 -10.33 -16.08
N LYS A 59 -25.24 -9.93 -17.21
CA LYS A 59 -25.81 -10.03 -18.56
C LYS A 59 -25.37 -11.33 -19.23
N SER A 60 -24.11 -11.74 -19.03
CA SER A 60 -23.58 -13.02 -19.51
C SER A 60 -22.35 -13.45 -18.70
N TYR A 61 -22.09 -14.75 -18.66
CA TYR A 61 -20.78 -15.26 -18.27
C TYR A 61 -19.78 -15.06 -19.43
N GLY A 62 -18.50 -14.91 -19.11
CA GLY A 62 -17.47 -14.45 -20.05
C GLY A 62 -17.24 -12.93 -20.00
N ILE A 63 -16.31 -12.46 -20.85
CA ILE A 63 -15.98 -11.03 -20.99
C ILE A 63 -17.04 -10.29 -21.82
N CYS A 64 -17.21 -8.99 -21.57
CA CYS A 64 -18.05 -8.13 -22.40
C CYS A 64 -17.37 -7.84 -23.74
N ASN A 65 -17.82 -8.51 -24.80
CA ASN A 65 -17.46 -8.15 -26.17
C ASN A 65 -18.60 -7.36 -26.82
N ASN A 66 -18.28 -6.21 -27.41
CA ASN A 66 -19.23 -5.49 -28.29
C ASN A 66 -19.34 -6.12 -29.70
N GLU A 67 -18.52 -7.13 -29.99
CA GLU A 67 -18.61 -7.98 -31.17
C GLU A 67 -18.74 -9.44 -30.70
N GLN A 68 -19.83 -10.13 -31.08
CA GLN A 68 -19.98 -11.55 -30.78
C GLN A 68 -18.94 -12.35 -31.58
N VAL A 69 -17.91 -12.87 -30.93
CA VAL A 69 -16.90 -13.76 -31.53
C VAL A 69 -17.12 -15.19 -31.05
N CYS A 70 -17.54 -16.07 -31.95
CA CYS A 70 -17.64 -17.49 -31.70
C CYS A 70 -16.25 -18.11 -31.51
N ASN A 71 -16.02 -18.74 -30.36
CA ASN A 71 -14.70 -19.23 -29.94
C ASN A 71 -14.41 -20.61 -30.56
N ASP A 72 -13.60 -20.65 -31.63
CA ASP A 72 -13.30 -21.85 -32.43
C ASP A 72 -12.53 -22.98 -31.69
N ARG A 73 -12.39 -22.93 -30.35
CA ARG A 73 -11.62 -23.87 -29.53
C ARG A 73 -12.32 -25.20 -29.23
N CYS A 74 -12.85 -25.88 -30.25
CA CYS A 74 -13.25 -27.29 -30.13
C CYS A 74 -12.09 -28.29 -30.41
N GLN A 75 -10.85 -27.80 -30.62
CA GLN A 75 -9.68 -28.65 -30.86
C GLN A 75 -9.34 -29.51 -29.63
N GLY A 76 -9.25 -30.83 -29.83
CA GLY A 76 -9.01 -31.81 -28.76
C GLY A 76 -10.27 -32.46 -28.18
N THR A 77 -11.47 -32.08 -28.63
CA THR A 77 -12.72 -32.74 -28.25
C THR A 77 -12.84 -34.15 -28.87
N ILE A 78 -13.36 -35.11 -28.10
CA ILE A 78 -13.55 -36.49 -28.57
C ILE A 78 -14.70 -36.54 -29.57
N TYR A 79 -14.51 -37.18 -30.73
CA TYR A 79 -15.57 -37.43 -31.72
C TYR A 79 -16.73 -38.22 -31.09
N LYS A 80 -17.88 -37.56 -30.97
CA LYS A 80 -19.13 -38.04 -30.36
C LYS A 80 -20.28 -37.38 -31.10
N PRO A 81 -20.57 -37.80 -32.35
CA PRO A 81 -21.36 -37.02 -33.29
C PRO A 81 -22.79 -36.77 -32.81
N VAL A 82 -23.33 -35.60 -33.13
CA VAL A 82 -24.71 -35.19 -32.79
C VAL A 82 -25.45 -34.71 -34.04
N CYS A 83 -26.75 -34.97 -34.11
CA CYS A 83 -27.62 -34.68 -35.25
C CYS A 83 -28.58 -33.53 -34.92
N ASP A 84 -28.68 -32.54 -35.81
CA ASP A 84 -29.56 -31.38 -35.66
C ASP A 84 -30.92 -31.53 -36.38
N ASN A 85 -31.82 -30.56 -36.15
CA ASN A 85 -33.18 -30.54 -36.68
C ASN A 85 -33.28 -30.31 -38.20
N LEU A 86 -32.17 -30.05 -38.89
CA LEU A 86 -32.08 -30.05 -40.34
C LEU A 86 -31.27 -31.26 -40.86
N ASN A 87 -31.17 -32.31 -40.05
CA ASN A 87 -30.53 -33.59 -40.36
C ASN A 87 -29.05 -33.46 -40.76
N MET A 88 -28.34 -32.51 -40.16
CA MET A 88 -26.90 -32.34 -40.33
C MET A 88 -26.14 -32.85 -39.10
N THR A 89 -25.10 -33.64 -39.31
CA THR A 89 -24.22 -34.10 -38.23
C THR A 89 -23.14 -33.06 -37.89
N HIS A 90 -22.85 -32.93 -36.60
CA HIS A 90 -21.70 -32.21 -36.04
C HIS A 90 -20.81 -33.20 -35.29
N ASP A 91 -19.49 -33.03 -35.32
CA ASP A 91 -18.51 -34.00 -34.77
C ASP A 91 -18.69 -34.27 -33.27
N ASN A 92 -19.22 -33.29 -32.54
CA ASN A 92 -19.61 -33.34 -31.14
C ASN A 92 -20.44 -32.10 -30.75
N LEU A 93 -20.86 -32.02 -29.49
CA LEU A 93 -21.67 -30.92 -28.96
C LEU A 93 -20.98 -29.53 -29.09
N CYS A 94 -19.67 -29.43 -28.86
CA CYS A 94 -18.93 -28.17 -29.04
C CYS A 94 -19.00 -27.69 -30.50
N ALA A 95 -18.88 -28.60 -31.46
CA ALA A 95 -19.01 -28.27 -32.88
C ALA A 95 -20.42 -27.76 -33.24
N PHE A 96 -21.46 -28.33 -32.63
CA PHE A 96 -22.85 -27.90 -32.78
C PHE A 96 -23.13 -26.52 -32.14
N GLU A 97 -22.64 -26.29 -30.92
CA GLU A 97 -22.77 -25.00 -30.21
C GLU A 97 -22.02 -23.89 -30.96
N LEU A 98 -20.79 -24.19 -31.43
CA LEU A 98 -20.00 -23.30 -32.27
C LEU A 98 -20.69 -22.99 -33.60
N PHE A 99 -21.36 -23.97 -34.21
CA PHE A 99 -22.14 -23.78 -35.42
C PHE A 99 -23.36 -22.87 -35.18
N ASN A 100 -24.12 -23.08 -34.10
CA ASN A 100 -25.25 -22.23 -33.75
C ASN A 100 -24.84 -20.79 -33.47
N CYS A 101 -23.75 -20.55 -32.72
CA CYS A 101 -23.21 -19.20 -32.53
C CYS A 101 -22.93 -18.49 -33.87
N ARG A 102 -22.41 -19.22 -34.89
CA ARG A 102 -22.15 -18.70 -36.24
C ARG A 102 -23.43 -18.48 -37.07
N LEU A 103 -24.60 -18.96 -36.63
CA LEU A 103 -25.91 -18.60 -37.17
C LEU A 103 -26.44 -17.33 -36.49
N GLU A 104 -26.32 -17.21 -35.16
CA GLU A 104 -26.69 -16.01 -34.40
C GLU A 104 -25.94 -14.77 -34.92
N GLN A 105 -24.62 -14.88 -35.13
CA GLN A 105 -23.78 -13.85 -35.78
C GLN A 105 -24.32 -13.35 -37.13
N LYS A 106 -25.16 -14.15 -37.81
CA LYS A 106 -25.71 -13.86 -39.15
C LYS A 106 -27.20 -13.51 -39.11
N GLY A 107 -27.82 -13.45 -37.93
CA GLY A 107 -29.26 -13.27 -37.77
C GLY A 107 -30.09 -14.45 -38.31
N ILE A 108 -29.49 -15.65 -38.37
CA ILE A 108 -30.15 -16.89 -38.83
C ILE A 108 -30.65 -17.66 -37.60
N GLU A 109 -31.86 -18.24 -37.69
CA GLU A 109 -32.46 -19.07 -36.64
C GLU A 109 -31.55 -20.25 -36.27
N VAL A 110 -31.32 -20.44 -34.97
CA VAL A 110 -30.48 -21.51 -34.43
C VAL A 110 -31.14 -22.87 -34.56
N ARG A 111 -30.32 -23.91 -34.69
CA ARG A 111 -30.78 -25.30 -34.80
C ARG A 111 -30.97 -25.94 -33.44
N SER A 112 -31.92 -26.87 -33.34
CA SER A 112 -32.11 -27.71 -32.17
C SER A 112 -31.50 -29.11 -32.39
N LEU A 113 -31.05 -29.75 -31.32
CA LEU A 113 -30.42 -31.08 -31.36
C LEU A 113 -31.52 -32.15 -31.27
N VAL A 114 -31.52 -33.10 -32.22
CA VAL A 114 -32.54 -34.16 -32.31
C VAL A 114 -32.02 -35.49 -31.77
N VAL A 115 -30.75 -35.84 -32.02
CA VAL A 115 -30.15 -37.09 -31.52
C VAL A 115 -28.68 -36.88 -31.13
N GLY A 116 -28.24 -37.45 -30.01
CA GLY A 116 -26.82 -37.57 -29.64
C GLY A 116 -26.04 -38.63 -30.44
N LYS A 117 -26.28 -38.73 -31.76
CA LYS A 117 -25.64 -39.67 -32.70
C LYS A 117 -25.49 -39.00 -34.08
N HIS A 118 -24.71 -39.61 -34.98
CA HIS A 118 -24.60 -39.22 -36.39
C HIS A 118 -25.95 -39.39 -37.11
N CYS A 119 -26.36 -38.46 -37.98
CA CYS A 119 -27.61 -38.54 -38.74
C CYS A 119 -27.59 -39.69 -39.76
N SER A 120 -28.50 -40.66 -39.63
CA SER A 120 -28.75 -41.70 -40.65
C SER A 120 -29.89 -41.26 -41.58
N GLY A 121 -29.61 -41.08 -42.86
CA GLY A 121 -30.56 -40.49 -43.81
C GLY A 121 -31.70 -41.39 -44.25
N GLU A 122 -32.77 -41.47 -43.45
CA GLU A 122 -34.16 -41.64 -43.92
C GLU A 122 -35.14 -41.11 -42.83
N ALA A 123 -36.40 -40.91 -43.19
CA ALA A 123 -37.30 -40.03 -42.42
C ALA A 123 -37.86 -40.63 -41.10
N ALA A 124 -38.28 -39.71 -40.22
CA ALA A 124 -38.82 -39.91 -38.87
C ALA A 124 -39.86 -41.04 -38.69
N ILE A 125 -39.97 -41.57 -37.45
CA ILE A 125 -41.24 -41.77 -36.70
C ILE A 125 -41.01 -42.25 -35.23
N LEU A 126 -41.61 -41.52 -34.29
CA LEU A 126 -42.23 -41.85 -32.97
C LEU A 126 -41.69 -42.91 -31.95
N PHE A 127 -41.90 -42.53 -30.67
CA PHE A 127 -42.27 -43.32 -29.46
C PHE A 127 -41.26 -44.24 -28.70
N GLU A 128 -41.05 -43.85 -27.42
CA GLU A 128 -41.12 -44.63 -26.16
C GLU A 128 -40.18 -45.84 -25.80
N ASP A 129 -39.35 -45.59 -24.77
CA ASP A 129 -39.33 -46.29 -23.46
C ASP A 129 -38.28 -47.40 -23.10
N LYS A 130 -37.91 -47.43 -21.79
CA LYS A 130 -37.17 -48.40 -20.91
C LYS A 130 -35.97 -49.26 -21.38
N SER A 131 -34.81 -49.05 -20.72
CA SER A 131 -34.27 -49.88 -19.60
C SER A 131 -33.03 -49.16 -18.98
N GLU A 132 -32.77 -49.06 -17.67
CA GLU A 132 -32.35 -50.08 -16.68
C GLU A 132 -31.12 -50.90 -17.13
N ASP A 133 -30.05 -51.15 -16.36
CA ASP A 133 -29.55 -50.69 -15.02
C ASP A 133 -27.97 -50.67 -15.12
N SER A 134 -27.05 -50.32 -14.19
CA SER A 134 -27.02 -50.27 -12.72
C SER A 134 -25.97 -49.29 -12.14
N ARG A 135 -26.18 -48.93 -10.85
CA ARG A 135 -25.26 -48.89 -9.68
C ARG A 135 -23.75 -48.97 -9.97
N ILE A 136 -22.87 -48.21 -9.28
CA ILE A 136 -22.68 -48.20 -7.81
C ILE A 136 -22.74 -46.79 -7.19
N GLU A 137 -23.02 -46.74 -5.89
CA GLU A 137 -23.42 -45.56 -5.12
C GLU A 137 -22.51 -45.35 -3.89
N LYS A 138 -22.50 -44.11 -3.36
CA LYS A 138 -22.06 -43.70 -2.00
C LYS A 138 -20.55 -43.73 -1.67
N GLY A 139 -20.05 -42.82 -0.81
CA GLY A 139 -20.77 -41.74 -0.11
C GLY A 139 -19.90 -40.69 0.59
N TYR A 140 -20.56 -39.66 1.10
CA TYR A 140 -19.99 -38.55 1.90
C TYR A 140 -20.46 -38.65 3.37
N ASP A 141 -19.64 -38.18 4.29
CA ASP A 141 -19.95 -37.41 5.52
C ASP A 141 -18.59 -36.84 5.99
N TRP A 142 -18.33 -35.56 6.26
CA TRP A 142 -19.02 -34.45 6.97
C TRP A 142 -18.67 -34.34 8.47
N MET A 143 -18.79 -33.11 8.99
CA MET A 143 -18.44 -32.61 10.34
C MET A 143 -16.93 -32.42 10.65
N ASP A 144 -16.50 -31.35 11.36
CA ASP A 144 -17.05 -29.99 11.53
C ASP A 144 -15.96 -29.05 12.13
N SER A 145 -16.21 -27.74 12.10
CA SER A 145 -15.74 -26.70 13.05
C SER A 145 -14.24 -26.30 13.13
N ASN A 146 -13.99 -25.00 12.87
CA ASN A 146 -13.38 -23.99 13.76
C ASN A 146 -12.02 -24.26 14.48
N GLU A 147 -11.11 -23.29 14.71
CA GLU A 147 -11.24 -21.82 14.66
C GLU A 147 -9.89 -21.08 14.38
N LYS A 148 -9.91 -19.74 14.49
CA LYS A 148 -8.88 -18.76 14.08
C LYS A 148 -7.61 -18.72 14.96
N LYS A 149 -6.46 -18.44 14.32
CA LYS A 149 -5.44 -17.38 14.61
C LYS A 149 -4.07 -17.84 14.07
N VAL A 150 -3.40 -17.15 13.14
CA VAL A 150 -2.87 -15.76 13.18
C VAL A 150 -1.79 -15.56 14.26
N GLY A 151 -0.52 -15.76 13.84
CA GLY A 151 0.61 -14.88 14.14
C GLY A 151 1.19 -14.84 15.56
N SER A 152 2.25 -15.63 15.80
CA SER A 152 3.43 -15.18 16.57
C SER A 152 4.62 -16.12 16.36
N SER A 153 5.78 -15.58 15.98
CA SER A 153 7.09 -16.26 16.07
C SER A 153 8.22 -15.23 16.11
N ASP A 154 9.14 -15.37 17.06
CA ASP A 154 10.24 -14.42 17.29
C ASP A 154 11.27 -14.40 16.15
N GLU A 155 11.09 -13.53 15.16
CA GLU A 155 12.09 -13.33 14.10
C GLU A 155 13.41 -12.80 14.66
N LEU A 156 14.45 -13.63 14.64
CA LEU A 156 15.83 -13.14 14.55
C LEU A 156 15.99 -12.40 13.22
N CYS A 157 16.64 -11.24 13.23
CA CYS A 157 16.91 -10.50 12.00
C CYS A 157 17.88 -11.32 11.12
N SER A 158 17.34 -12.01 10.13
CA SER A 158 18.10 -12.86 9.20
C SER A 158 18.36 -12.12 7.88
N ALA A 159 19.56 -12.31 7.34
CA ALA A 159 19.88 -12.03 5.93
C ALA A 159 20.22 -13.31 5.17
N GLY A 160 19.99 -14.49 5.75
CA GLY A 160 20.30 -15.77 5.12
C GLY A 160 19.43 -16.04 3.87
N GLU A 161 18.22 -15.50 3.88
CA GLU A 161 17.23 -15.61 2.79
C GLU A 161 17.27 -14.42 1.81
N CYS A 162 17.96 -13.33 2.17
CA CYS A 162 18.12 -12.20 1.26
C CYS A 162 19.09 -12.55 0.12
N ASP A 163 18.62 -12.40 -1.12
CA ASP A 163 19.49 -12.53 -2.28
C ASP A 163 20.61 -11.45 -2.26
N LYS A 164 21.66 -11.70 -3.04
CA LYS A 164 22.78 -10.78 -3.23
C LYS A 164 22.75 -10.13 -4.61
N ARG A 165 21.59 -10.04 -5.25
CA ARG A 165 21.39 -9.25 -6.48
C ARG A 165 21.67 -7.78 -6.18
N TRP A 166 22.05 -7.03 -7.21
CA TRP A 166 22.11 -5.58 -7.15
C TRP A 166 20.80 -5.04 -7.75
N ASP A 167 19.88 -4.63 -6.87
CA ASP A 167 18.61 -3.98 -7.22
C ASP A 167 18.40 -2.85 -6.19
N PRO A 168 19.23 -1.79 -6.26
CA PRO A 168 19.46 -0.92 -5.11
C PRO A 168 18.25 -0.06 -4.75
N VAL A 169 18.18 0.30 -3.47
CA VAL A 169 17.22 1.28 -2.95
C VAL A 169 17.95 2.33 -2.12
N CYS A 170 17.51 3.58 -2.22
CA CYS A 170 18.02 4.70 -1.41
C CYS A 170 17.06 4.93 -0.23
N ASP A 171 17.59 5.11 0.98
CA ASP A 171 16.81 5.44 2.17
C ASP A 171 16.65 6.96 2.38
N THR A 172 15.79 7.36 3.31
CA THR A 172 15.54 8.78 3.64
C THR A 172 16.70 9.49 4.35
N LYS A 173 17.75 8.77 4.78
CA LYS A 173 19.02 9.35 5.26
C LYS A 173 20.10 9.38 4.16
N ASN A 174 19.74 9.11 2.90
CA ASN A 174 20.62 9.08 1.73
C ASN A 174 21.68 7.96 1.80
N VAL A 175 21.32 6.81 2.36
CA VAL A 175 22.12 5.58 2.37
C VAL A 175 21.63 4.63 1.28
N THR A 176 22.56 4.06 0.49
CA THR A 176 22.22 3.06 -0.53
C THR A 176 22.26 1.65 0.06
N HIS A 177 21.16 0.92 -0.09
CA HIS A 177 21.05 -0.49 0.23
C HIS A 177 21.05 -1.32 -1.05
N ARG A 178 21.74 -2.46 -1.03
CA ARG A 178 21.95 -3.35 -2.20
C ARG A 178 20.67 -3.91 -2.81
N ASN A 179 19.65 -4.15 -1.98
CA ASN A 179 18.28 -4.48 -2.36
C ASN A 179 17.33 -4.22 -1.17
N GLU A 180 16.01 -4.28 -1.43
CA GLU A 180 14.97 -4.05 -0.43
C GLU A 180 14.99 -5.07 0.73
N CYS A 181 15.42 -6.32 0.49
CA CYS A 181 15.55 -7.31 1.55
C CYS A 181 16.65 -6.92 2.56
N LEU A 182 17.82 -6.51 2.05
CA LEU A 182 18.93 -6.04 2.88
C LEU A 182 18.63 -4.68 3.54
N PHE A 183 17.73 -3.87 2.98
CA PHE A 183 17.14 -2.73 3.68
C PHE A 183 16.26 -3.15 4.87
N LYS A 184 15.31 -4.09 4.68
CA LYS A 184 14.45 -4.60 5.76
C LYS A 184 15.25 -5.29 6.87
N PHE A 185 16.27 -6.06 6.52
CA PHE A 185 17.23 -6.64 7.47
C PHE A 185 18.00 -5.58 8.27
N ASN A 186 18.45 -4.50 7.63
CA ASN A 186 19.10 -3.39 8.32
C ASN A 186 18.13 -2.67 9.27
N LEU A 187 16.89 -2.38 8.85
CA LEU A 187 15.86 -1.84 9.75
C LEU A 187 15.61 -2.76 10.97
N CYS A 188 15.53 -4.07 10.75
CA CYS A 188 15.37 -5.04 11.84
C CYS A 188 16.56 -5.00 12.81
N LYS A 189 17.79 -5.01 12.30
CA LYS A 189 19.02 -4.89 13.11
C LYS A 189 19.01 -3.63 13.97
N ILE A 190 18.75 -2.48 13.36
CA ILE A 190 18.74 -1.19 14.04
C ILE A 190 17.64 -1.17 15.11
N GLY A 191 16.45 -1.68 14.80
CA GLY A 191 15.34 -1.86 15.75
C GLY A 191 15.66 -2.79 16.93
N LYS A 192 16.62 -3.72 16.79
CA LYS A 192 17.14 -4.54 17.91
C LYS A 192 18.36 -3.93 18.61
N GLN A 193 19.09 -3.03 17.97
CA GLN A 193 20.20 -2.28 18.60
C GLN A 193 19.71 -1.10 19.46
N GLY A 194 18.48 -0.61 19.24
CA GLY A 194 17.79 0.29 20.16
C GLY A 194 18.13 1.78 20.02
N ASP A 195 18.83 2.18 18.95
CA ASP A 195 19.14 3.59 18.67
C ASP A 195 17.85 4.40 18.39
N PRO A 196 17.50 5.40 19.23
CA PRO A 196 16.28 6.19 19.05
C PRO A 196 16.27 7.07 17.78
N GLN A 197 17.43 7.42 17.21
CA GLN A 197 17.52 8.31 16.05
C GLN A 197 17.08 7.66 14.73
N PHE A 198 16.69 6.38 14.73
CA PHE A 198 16.50 5.59 13.51
C PHE A 198 15.06 5.15 13.21
N TYR A 199 14.09 5.54 14.03
CA TYR A 199 12.67 5.28 13.73
C TYR A 199 12.11 6.04 12.51
N SER A 200 12.86 6.99 11.95
CA SER A 200 12.48 7.83 10.80
C SER A 200 13.03 7.37 9.44
N ILE A 201 13.54 6.13 9.33
CA ILE A 201 14.04 5.60 8.05
C ILE A 201 12.95 4.87 7.27
N SER A 202 12.68 5.34 6.06
CA SER A 202 11.93 4.63 5.01
C SER A 202 12.74 4.56 3.72
N ILE A 203 12.25 3.82 2.72
CA ILE A 203 12.79 3.90 1.36
C ILE A 203 12.38 5.26 0.78
N ALA A 204 13.37 6.05 0.37
CA ALA A 204 13.16 7.27 -0.40
C ALA A 204 12.80 6.92 -1.85
N HIS A 205 13.60 6.08 -2.51
CA HIS A 205 13.37 5.66 -3.89
C HIS A 205 14.08 4.34 -4.26
N LYS A 206 13.73 3.77 -5.42
CA LYS A 206 14.50 2.70 -6.08
C LYS A 206 15.67 3.30 -6.89
N GLY A 207 16.73 2.53 -7.13
CA GLY A 207 18.03 3.03 -7.59
C GLY A 207 18.95 3.42 -6.42
N ALA A 208 20.25 3.59 -6.68
CA ALA A 208 21.17 4.05 -5.64
C ALA A 208 21.08 5.57 -5.42
N CYS A 209 21.47 6.02 -4.23
CA CYS A 209 21.47 7.44 -3.88
C CYS A 209 22.45 8.22 -4.77
N GLY A 210 22.01 9.36 -5.32
CA GLY A 210 22.84 10.21 -6.17
C GLY A 210 23.02 9.73 -7.62
N GLU A 211 22.43 8.60 -8.04
CA GLU A 211 22.44 8.15 -9.43
C GLU A 211 21.56 9.05 -10.33
N ARG A 212 22.15 10.13 -10.86
CA ARG A 212 21.62 10.79 -12.06
C ARG A 212 21.71 9.80 -13.23
N LYS A 213 20.58 9.16 -13.56
CA LYS A 213 20.44 8.12 -14.60
C LYS A 213 21.14 8.52 -15.91
N ALA A 214 22.30 7.92 -16.19
CA ALA A 214 23.19 8.28 -17.30
C ALA A 214 22.65 7.93 -18.73
N GLY A 215 21.35 7.67 -18.86
CA GLY A 215 20.67 7.34 -20.12
C GLY A 215 20.07 8.53 -20.88
N ARG A 216 20.12 9.75 -20.34
CA ARG A 216 19.72 10.98 -21.06
C ARG A 216 20.88 11.96 -21.16
N LYS A 217 21.47 12.06 -22.35
CA LYS A 217 22.34 13.18 -22.77
C LYS A 217 21.51 14.47 -23.01
N ASP A 218 20.65 14.87 -22.08
CA ASP A 218 20.03 16.22 -22.11
C ASP A 218 19.38 16.66 -20.76
N VAL A 219 20.10 16.51 -19.65
CA VAL A 219 19.76 17.22 -18.38
C VAL A 219 21.00 17.92 -17.77
N SER A 220 21.91 18.38 -18.63
CA SER A 220 22.90 19.43 -18.30
C SER A 220 22.76 20.66 -19.20
N SER A 221 21.76 20.67 -20.10
CA SER A 221 21.24 21.86 -20.76
C SER A 221 20.35 22.58 -19.75
N GLY A 222 20.89 23.62 -19.09
CA GLY A 222 20.37 24.20 -17.85
C GLY A 222 19.02 24.94 -17.94
N GLY A 223 17.95 24.28 -18.36
CA GLY A 223 16.57 24.78 -18.34
C GLY A 223 15.89 24.66 -16.97
N CYS A 224 14.78 25.36 -16.77
CA CYS A 224 13.80 25.05 -15.73
C CYS A 224 12.64 24.26 -16.36
N PRO A 225 11.88 23.46 -15.60
CA PRO A 225 10.82 22.63 -16.19
C PRO A 225 9.82 23.49 -16.97
N SER A 226 9.55 23.08 -18.20
CA SER A 226 8.49 23.66 -19.01
C SER A 226 7.17 23.02 -18.62
N CYS A 227 6.27 23.83 -18.07
CA CYS A 227 4.88 23.44 -17.87
C CYS A 227 4.14 23.74 -19.16
N GLN A 228 3.80 22.68 -19.89
CA GLN A 228 2.72 22.71 -20.88
C GLN A 228 1.39 22.55 -20.14
N ASP A 229 0.28 22.68 -20.86
CA ASP A 229 -1.07 22.58 -20.31
C ASP A 229 -1.42 21.12 -19.95
N GLU A 230 -0.88 20.65 -18.82
CA GLU A 230 -1.26 19.37 -18.20
C GLU A 230 -2.73 19.43 -17.77
N VAL A 231 -3.52 18.42 -18.17
CA VAL A 231 -4.99 18.42 -18.06
C VAL A 231 -5.50 18.46 -16.61
N GLU A 232 -4.65 18.15 -15.63
CA GLU A 232 -4.94 18.22 -14.19
C GLU A 232 -4.16 19.39 -13.55
N SER A 233 -4.76 20.59 -13.50
CA SER A 233 -4.18 21.78 -12.84
C SER A 233 -4.30 21.72 -11.31
N ILE A 234 -3.58 20.78 -10.70
CA ILE A 234 -3.61 20.53 -9.25
C ILE A 234 -2.78 21.57 -8.51
N ALA A 235 -3.46 22.59 -7.98
CA ALA A 235 -2.86 23.66 -7.18
C ALA A 235 -2.10 23.15 -5.95
N VAL A 236 -1.11 23.91 -5.47
CA VAL A 236 -0.28 23.58 -4.30
C VAL A 236 0.04 24.80 -3.44
N CYS A 237 0.38 24.56 -2.17
CA CYS A 237 0.74 25.60 -1.18
C CYS A 237 2.17 25.44 -0.65
N ASP A 238 2.88 26.58 -0.49
CA ASP A 238 4.23 26.62 0.08
C ASP A 238 4.33 27.21 1.51
N ASN A 239 5.51 27.07 2.12
CA ASN A 239 5.81 27.52 3.49
C ASN A 239 5.79 29.05 3.70
N LYS A 240 5.45 29.84 2.67
CA LYS A 240 5.26 31.29 2.71
C LYS A 240 3.82 31.69 2.38
N ASN A 241 2.88 30.75 2.50
CA ASN A 241 1.48 30.93 2.13
C ASN A 241 1.27 31.26 0.63
N GLY A 242 2.26 30.92 -0.21
CA GLY A 242 2.22 31.07 -1.66
C GLY A 242 1.43 29.94 -2.30
N THR A 243 0.33 30.27 -2.98
CA THR A 243 -0.44 29.33 -3.80
C THR A 243 0.07 29.33 -5.23
N TYR A 244 0.29 28.13 -5.78
CA TYR A 244 0.70 27.91 -7.17
C TYR A 244 -0.38 27.11 -7.89
N GLU A 245 -0.56 27.37 -9.19
CA GLU A 245 -1.60 26.77 -10.03
C GLU A 245 -1.38 25.27 -10.28
N SER A 246 -0.13 24.82 -10.28
CA SER A 246 0.20 23.40 -10.43
C SER A 246 1.51 23.04 -9.74
N ILE A 247 1.68 21.74 -9.48
CA ILE A 247 2.95 21.13 -9.05
C ILE A 247 4.11 21.55 -9.97
N CYS A 248 3.88 21.55 -11.29
CA CYS A 248 4.89 22.00 -12.24
C CYS A 248 5.23 23.48 -12.08
N THR A 249 4.24 24.38 -11.93
CA THR A 249 4.52 25.82 -11.79
C THR A 249 5.30 26.11 -10.50
N PHE A 250 5.00 25.43 -9.40
CA PHE A 250 5.80 25.47 -8.18
C PHE A 250 7.26 25.02 -8.41
N ALA A 251 7.49 23.87 -9.04
CA ALA A 251 8.82 23.37 -9.37
C ALA A 251 9.60 24.32 -10.32
N LYS A 252 8.90 24.92 -11.29
CA LYS A 252 9.44 25.92 -12.22
C LYS A 252 9.89 27.19 -11.48
N ILE A 253 9.07 27.69 -10.54
CA ILE A 253 9.42 28.87 -9.74
C ILE A 253 10.60 28.60 -8.82
N ASN A 254 10.66 27.46 -8.11
CA ASN A 254 11.82 27.14 -7.28
C ASN A 254 13.10 26.96 -8.10
N CYS A 255 13.04 26.36 -9.30
CA CYS A 255 14.18 26.33 -10.20
C CYS A 255 14.67 27.75 -10.59
N LEU A 256 13.75 28.69 -10.82
CA LEU A 256 14.10 30.08 -11.10
C LEU A 256 14.69 30.79 -9.87
N LYS A 257 14.19 30.51 -8.66
CA LYS A 257 14.78 30.99 -7.39
C LYS A 257 16.22 30.47 -7.23
N ARG A 258 16.44 29.16 -7.37
CA ARG A 258 17.77 28.52 -7.30
C ARG A 258 18.76 29.16 -8.27
N LYS A 259 18.34 29.42 -9.52
CA LYS A 259 19.17 30.11 -10.53
C LYS A 259 19.51 31.56 -10.20
N ARG A 260 18.69 32.24 -9.38
CA ARG A 260 18.91 33.63 -8.92
C ARG A 260 19.62 33.69 -7.56
N ASN A 261 19.98 32.55 -6.97
CA ASN A 261 20.47 32.42 -5.59
C ASN A 261 19.47 32.97 -4.55
N GLU A 262 18.17 32.89 -4.85
CA GLU A 262 17.08 33.24 -3.92
C GLU A 262 16.70 32.03 -3.05
N GLU A 263 16.14 32.28 -1.86
CA GLU A 263 15.68 31.22 -0.97
C GLU A 263 14.47 30.48 -1.58
N GLU A 264 14.59 29.15 -1.71
CA GLU A 264 13.52 28.28 -2.21
C GLU A 264 12.37 28.17 -1.19
N THR A 265 11.19 27.76 -1.65
CA THR A 265 10.07 27.43 -0.75
C THR A 265 9.69 25.95 -0.80
N ILE A 266 9.25 25.42 0.34
CA ILE A 266 8.91 24.01 0.57
C ILE A 266 7.43 23.79 0.25
N LEU A 267 7.14 22.70 -0.46
CA LEU A 267 5.77 22.20 -0.66
C LEU A 267 5.22 21.68 0.67
N ILE A 268 4.23 22.39 1.23
CA ILE A 268 3.55 21.98 2.46
C ILE A 268 2.49 20.94 2.13
N HIS A 269 1.54 21.30 1.28
CA HIS A 269 0.38 20.49 0.94
C HIS A 269 -0.09 20.72 -0.50
N ILE A 270 -0.90 19.79 -0.98
CA ILE A 270 -1.66 19.90 -2.23
C ILE A 270 -2.94 20.68 -1.93
N GLY A 271 -3.47 21.41 -2.92
CA GLY A 271 -4.54 22.39 -2.76
C GLY A 271 -4.00 23.81 -2.55
N LYS A 272 -4.89 24.79 -2.70
CA LYS A 272 -4.58 26.21 -2.46
C LYS A 272 -4.36 26.46 -0.96
N CYS A 273 -3.50 27.43 -0.63
CA CYS A 273 -3.32 27.84 0.77
C CYS A 273 -4.62 28.44 1.33
N GLY A 274 -4.92 28.13 2.59
CA GLY A 274 -6.01 28.75 3.35
C GLY A 274 -5.50 29.47 4.61
N PRO A 275 -6.39 30.05 5.44
CA PRO A 275 -6.01 30.92 6.56
C PRO A 275 -5.18 30.25 7.66
N ASN A 276 -5.14 28.91 7.73
CA ASN A 276 -4.33 28.15 8.69
C ASN A 276 -3.15 27.40 8.03
N SER A 277 -2.85 27.62 6.73
CA SER A 277 -1.76 26.91 6.05
C SER A 277 -0.39 27.26 6.68
N PRO A 278 0.44 26.26 7.04
CA PRO A 278 1.71 26.48 7.73
C PRO A 278 2.67 27.47 7.05
N ASN A 279 2.98 28.57 7.74
CA ASN A 279 3.93 29.61 7.31
C ASN A 279 5.15 29.64 8.25
N PHE A 280 6.36 29.47 7.71
CA PHE A 280 7.61 29.39 8.48
C PHE A 280 8.86 29.66 7.61
N ASP A 281 10.04 29.84 8.23
CA ASP A 281 11.34 29.94 7.55
C ASP A 281 11.98 28.55 7.33
N LEU A 282 12.82 28.36 6.29
CA LEU A 282 13.51 27.08 6.05
C LEU A 282 14.29 26.55 7.28
N LYS A 283 14.79 27.47 8.10
CA LYS A 283 15.47 27.17 9.38
C LYS A 283 14.56 26.40 10.35
N GLN A 284 13.27 26.77 10.38
CA GLN A 284 12.23 26.22 11.25
C GLN A 284 11.59 24.93 10.71
N GLU A 285 11.90 24.52 9.47
CA GLU A 285 11.37 23.29 8.87
C GLU A 285 11.61 22.08 9.80
N LYS A 286 10.54 21.34 10.14
CA LYS A 286 10.61 20.07 10.86
C LYS A 286 10.36 18.94 9.87
N CYS A 287 11.34 18.06 9.68
CA CYS A 287 11.19 16.93 8.77
C CYS A 287 10.11 15.95 9.28
N PRO A 288 9.36 15.29 8.39
CA PRO A 288 8.55 14.14 8.78
C PRO A 288 9.38 13.12 9.56
N SER A 289 8.83 12.61 10.67
CA SER A 289 9.47 11.56 11.50
C SER A 289 8.91 10.16 11.20
N ASN A 290 7.75 10.09 10.55
CA ASN A 290 7.04 8.86 10.22
C ASN A 290 6.24 9.05 8.92
N CYS A 291 6.20 8.01 8.09
CA CYS A 291 5.52 7.99 6.80
C CYS A 291 4.81 6.65 6.60
N SER A 292 3.65 6.67 5.93
CA SER A 292 2.95 5.44 5.55
C SER A 292 3.84 4.56 4.66
N ARG A 293 3.68 3.23 4.79
CA ARG A 293 4.27 2.23 3.90
C ARG A 293 3.43 1.98 2.64
N GLU A 294 2.26 2.62 2.54
CA GLU A 294 1.39 2.61 1.37
C GLU A 294 2.13 3.14 0.12
N TYR A 295 1.94 2.45 -1.01
CA TYR A 295 2.57 2.76 -2.28
C TYR A 295 1.63 3.61 -3.15
N LYS A 296 1.77 4.93 -3.05
CA LYS A 296 1.12 5.95 -3.89
C LYS A 296 2.22 6.70 -4.65
N PRO A 297 2.80 6.10 -5.72
CA PRO A 297 4.11 6.50 -6.22
C PRO A 297 4.06 7.82 -7.00
N ILE A 298 5.06 8.67 -6.75
CA ILE A 298 5.17 10.02 -7.29
C ILE A 298 6.47 10.22 -8.07
N CYS A 299 6.50 11.20 -8.98
CA CYS A 299 7.67 11.54 -9.78
C CYS A 299 8.27 12.89 -9.40
N ASP A 300 9.59 12.98 -9.31
CA ASP A 300 10.31 14.23 -9.10
C ASP A 300 10.95 14.81 -10.39
N THR A 301 11.52 16.02 -10.30
CA THR A 301 12.20 16.67 -11.42
C THR A 301 13.54 16.05 -11.83
N ALA A 302 14.06 15.08 -11.07
CA ALA A 302 15.24 14.30 -11.44
C ALA A 302 14.88 13.01 -12.21
N GLY A 303 13.59 12.67 -12.33
CA GLY A 303 13.15 11.42 -12.95
C GLY A 303 13.28 10.21 -12.01
N ILE A 304 13.18 10.45 -10.70
CA ILE A 304 13.19 9.44 -9.65
C ILE A 304 11.75 9.22 -9.16
N THR A 305 11.32 7.96 -9.09
CA THR A 305 10.03 7.57 -8.51
C THR A 305 10.21 7.31 -7.02
N HIS A 306 9.46 8.02 -6.18
CA HIS A 306 9.44 7.85 -4.72
C HIS A 306 8.16 7.10 -4.29
N PRO A 307 8.18 6.18 -3.30
CA PRO A 307 7.02 5.34 -2.96
C PRO A 307 5.75 6.08 -2.56
N ASN A 308 5.90 7.26 -1.94
CA ASN A 308 4.82 8.22 -1.69
C ASN A 308 5.39 9.61 -1.39
N LEU A 309 4.50 10.62 -1.40
CA LEU A 309 4.85 12.03 -1.15
C LEU A 309 5.59 12.25 0.19
N CYS A 310 5.32 11.44 1.20
CA CYS A 310 5.96 11.58 2.52
C CYS A 310 7.42 11.12 2.50
N SER A 311 7.73 9.97 1.90
CA SER A 311 9.13 9.55 1.70
C SER A 311 9.94 10.62 0.95
N PHE A 312 9.34 11.25 -0.06
CA PHE A 312 9.95 12.35 -0.82
C PHE A 312 10.15 13.63 0.02
N GLN A 313 9.12 14.10 0.74
CA GLN A 313 9.23 15.25 1.64
C GLN A 313 10.28 15.00 2.75
N MET A 314 10.31 13.78 3.29
CA MET A 314 11.26 13.34 4.32
C MET A 314 12.69 13.36 3.80
N TYR A 315 12.96 12.67 2.68
CA TYR A 315 14.26 12.68 2.01
C TYR A 315 14.72 14.11 1.69
N ASN A 316 13.89 14.94 1.05
CA ASN A 316 14.30 16.29 0.67
C ASN A 316 14.55 17.22 1.87
N CYS A 317 13.81 17.08 2.97
CA CYS A 317 14.08 17.81 4.21
C CYS A 317 15.40 17.34 4.84
N GLU A 318 15.61 16.03 4.94
CA GLU A 318 16.83 15.41 5.44
C GLU A 318 18.07 15.85 4.64
N GLN A 319 17.95 15.99 3.32
CA GLN A 319 19.02 16.51 2.45
C GLN A 319 19.28 18.01 2.71
N ARG A 320 18.23 18.85 2.80
CA ARG A 320 18.37 20.28 3.19
C ARG A 320 19.07 20.44 4.55
N LYS A 321 18.69 19.66 5.56
CA LYS A 321 19.32 19.71 6.90
C LYS A 321 20.79 19.28 6.87
N ARG A 322 21.19 18.36 5.98
CA ARG A 322 22.60 18.01 5.70
C ARG A 322 23.35 19.04 4.83
N ARG A 323 22.73 20.19 4.51
CA ARG A 323 23.24 21.22 3.60
C ARG A 323 23.44 20.74 2.16
N ASN A 324 22.84 19.62 1.76
CA ASN A 324 22.75 19.24 0.35
C ASN A 324 21.59 20.01 -0.29
N LEU A 325 21.92 21.03 -1.08
CA LEU A 325 20.95 21.92 -1.73
C LEU A 325 20.55 21.47 -3.15
N ASP A 326 21.19 20.44 -3.72
CA ASP A 326 20.82 19.88 -5.03
C ASP A 326 19.65 18.88 -4.91
N VAL A 327 18.58 19.32 -4.25
CA VAL A 327 17.33 18.55 -4.07
C VAL A 327 16.40 18.72 -5.26
N SER A 328 15.67 17.66 -5.64
CA SER A 328 14.64 17.68 -6.67
C SER A 328 13.33 18.30 -6.14
N TRP A 329 12.46 18.77 -7.04
CA TRP A 329 11.11 19.19 -6.68
C TRP A 329 10.09 18.14 -7.14
N LEU A 330 8.89 18.16 -6.57
CA LEU A 330 7.80 17.30 -7.03
C LEU A 330 7.46 17.69 -8.48
N LYS A 331 7.33 16.69 -9.37
CA LYS A 331 6.92 16.90 -10.75
C LYS A 331 5.51 16.39 -11.02
N SER A 332 5.15 15.21 -10.50
CA SER A 332 3.82 14.62 -10.69
C SER A 332 3.43 13.72 -9.51
N LEU A 333 2.12 13.57 -9.28
CA LEU A 333 1.54 12.64 -8.30
C LEU A 333 1.47 11.19 -8.81
N LYS A 334 1.94 10.95 -10.03
CA LYS A 334 2.01 9.65 -10.69
C LYS A 334 3.49 9.28 -10.85
N GLU A 335 3.80 7.99 -10.97
CA GLU A 335 5.19 7.54 -11.09
C GLU A 335 5.90 8.08 -12.34
N CYS A 336 7.24 8.15 -12.31
CA CYS A 336 7.98 8.64 -13.45
C CYS A 336 7.84 7.70 -14.64
N SER A 337 7.23 8.19 -15.72
CA SER A 337 7.13 7.48 -17.00
C SER A 337 8.52 6.99 -17.43
N THR A 338 8.67 5.67 -17.47
CA THR A 338 9.82 5.05 -18.14
C THR A 338 9.79 5.46 -19.61
N PRO A 339 10.95 5.59 -20.28
CA PRO A 339 10.93 5.51 -21.74
C PRO A 339 10.32 4.15 -22.08
N LYS A 340 9.21 4.13 -22.83
CA LYS A 340 8.67 2.87 -23.36
C LYS A 340 9.83 2.13 -24.04
N SER A 341 10.14 0.92 -23.58
CA SER A 341 10.79 -0.05 -24.45
C SER A 341 9.94 -0.15 -25.71
N PRO A 342 10.52 -0.09 -26.93
CA PRO A 342 9.73 -0.30 -28.13
C PRO A 342 8.98 -1.62 -28.01
N GLU A 343 7.70 -1.59 -28.36
CA GLU A 343 6.88 -2.80 -28.45
C GLU A 343 7.58 -3.79 -29.41
N PRO A 344 7.52 -5.12 -29.16
CA PRO A 344 8.26 -6.10 -29.95
C PRO A 344 7.67 -6.20 -31.37
N THR A 345 8.09 -5.31 -32.25
CA THR A 345 7.76 -5.31 -33.68
C THR A 345 8.24 -6.63 -34.29
N SER A 346 7.29 -7.43 -34.74
CA SER A 346 7.51 -8.77 -35.24
C SER A 346 8.15 -8.77 -36.62
N GLU A 347 9.48 -8.88 -36.70
CA GLU A 347 10.17 -9.26 -37.93
C GLU A 347 11.46 -10.03 -37.63
N LEU A 348 11.56 -11.25 -38.17
CA LEU A 348 12.73 -12.12 -38.08
C LEU A 348 13.60 -11.96 -39.33
N PRO A 349 14.93 -11.89 -39.14
CA PRO A 349 15.86 -12.53 -40.08
C PRO A 349 16.56 -13.72 -39.40
N ALA A 350 16.49 -14.90 -40.00
CA ALA A 350 17.20 -16.07 -39.51
C ALA A 350 18.66 -16.09 -39.98
N PHE A 351 19.59 -16.49 -39.11
CA PHE A 351 20.92 -16.97 -39.49
C PHE A 351 21.32 -18.18 -38.65
N SER A 352 22.04 -19.11 -39.30
CA SER A 352 22.31 -20.47 -38.84
C SER A 352 23.53 -20.56 -37.88
N PRO A 353 23.69 -21.66 -37.12
CA PRO A 353 24.58 -21.68 -35.96
C PRO A 353 26.04 -22.01 -36.28
N SER A 354 26.94 -21.60 -35.38
CA SER A 354 28.31 -22.12 -35.28
C SER A 354 28.56 -22.67 -33.86
N ILE A 355 29.31 -23.77 -33.78
CA ILE A 355 29.44 -24.60 -32.57
C ILE A 355 30.66 -24.17 -31.74
N ALA A 356 30.50 -24.12 -30.42
CA ALA A 356 31.61 -24.14 -29.46
C ALA A 356 31.27 -25.07 -28.28
N ASN A 357 32.10 -26.08 -28.06
CA ASN A 357 31.88 -27.10 -27.01
C ASN A 357 32.47 -26.69 -25.66
N THR A 358 31.68 -26.79 -24.58
CA THR A 358 32.17 -27.11 -23.23
C THR A 358 31.09 -27.88 -22.45
N ASN A 359 31.46 -28.98 -21.80
CA ASN A 359 30.53 -29.85 -21.08
C ASN A 359 30.13 -29.28 -19.71
N PRO A 360 28.90 -29.54 -19.22
CA PRO A 360 28.51 -29.22 -17.85
C PRO A 360 29.15 -30.19 -16.84
N PRO A 361 29.60 -29.73 -15.66
CA PRO A 361 30.15 -30.59 -14.62
C PRO A 361 29.05 -31.34 -13.84
N THR A 362 29.19 -32.65 -13.69
CA THR A 362 28.28 -33.50 -12.90
C THR A 362 28.57 -33.40 -11.40
N ILE A 363 27.60 -32.90 -10.63
CA ILE A 363 27.64 -32.93 -9.16
C ILE A 363 27.07 -34.27 -8.67
N LYS A 364 27.84 -35.00 -7.88
CA LYS A 364 27.37 -36.22 -7.18
C LYS A 364 26.56 -35.82 -5.93
N PRO A 365 25.46 -36.51 -5.61
CA PRO A 365 24.78 -36.30 -4.33
C PRO A 365 25.67 -36.77 -3.17
N ILE A 366 25.75 -35.97 -2.12
CA ILE A 366 26.36 -36.36 -0.84
C ILE A 366 25.22 -36.74 0.12
N SER A 367 25.26 -37.97 0.61
CA SER A 367 24.37 -38.46 1.65
C SER A 367 24.74 -37.85 3.00
N ILE A 368 23.76 -37.30 3.73
CA ILE A 368 23.91 -36.86 5.12
C ILE A 368 22.96 -37.70 5.98
N GLU A 369 23.50 -38.31 7.03
CA GLU A 369 22.76 -39.19 7.94
C GLU A 369 21.81 -38.40 8.85
N THR A 370 20.59 -38.92 9.03
CA THR A 370 19.64 -38.38 10.02
C THR A 370 20.08 -38.72 11.45
N ARG A 371 20.38 -37.71 12.26
CA ARG A 371 20.50 -37.86 13.72
C ARG A 371 19.34 -37.16 14.44
N ASN A 372 18.52 -37.95 15.11
CA ASN A 372 17.53 -37.45 16.05
C ASN A 372 18.22 -36.84 17.28
N VAL A 373 17.77 -35.66 17.72
CA VAL A 373 18.05 -35.13 19.06
C VAL A 373 16.73 -34.66 19.67
N SER A 374 16.48 -35.04 20.92
CA SER A 374 15.15 -34.95 21.53
C SER A 374 14.90 -33.65 22.28
N LYS A 375 13.73 -33.04 22.01
CA LYS A 375 12.83 -32.38 22.97
C LYS A 375 13.46 -31.83 24.26
N VAL A 376 13.91 -30.57 24.23
CA VAL A 376 14.33 -29.81 25.42
C VAL A 376 13.10 -29.14 26.08
N ARG A 377 13.18 -28.94 27.40
CA ARG A 377 12.12 -28.37 28.26
C ARG A 377 12.46 -26.90 28.56
N ALA A 378 11.46 -26.04 28.75
CA ALA A 378 11.71 -24.61 28.97
C ALA A 378 12.57 -24.37 30.23
N GLU A 379 13.74 -23.77 30.03
CA GLU A 379 14.66 -23.38 31.10
C GLU A 379 14.38 -21.95 31.58
N ARG A 380 14.58 -21.70 32.86
CA ARG A 380 14.44 -20.38 33.48
C ARG A 380 15.69 -19.56 33.13
N ILE A 381 15.54 -18.33 32.67
CA ILE A 381 16.68 -17.46 32.33
C ILE A 381 17.52 -17.24 33.60
N GLU A 382 18.70 -17.85 33.69
CA GLU A 382 19.64 -17.59 34.78
C GLU A 382 20.46 -16.35 34.46
N CYS A 383 20.37 -15.34 35.33
CA CYS A 383 21.13 -14.10 35.18
C CYS A 383 22.49 -14.24 35.87
N PRO A 384 23.59 -13.81 35.22
CA PRO A 384 24.92 -13.89 35.83
C PRO A 384 24.99 -13.03 37.10
N THR A 385 25.91 -13.38 38.00
CA THR A 385 26.33 -12.51 39.10
C THR A 385 27.37 -11.51 38.58
N LEU A 386 27.14 -10.21 38.79
CA LEU A 386 27.95 -9.18 38.14
C LEU A 386 29.15 -8.74 38.98
N SER A 387 30.22 -8.42 38.25
CA SER A 387 31.35 -7.61 38.70
C SER A 387 31.53 -6.47 37.70
N CYS A 388 30.84 -5.35 37.94
CA CYS A 388 30.90 -4.18 37.06
C CYS A 388 32.06 -3.25 37.40
N GLY A 389 32.60 -2.59 36.37
CA GLY A 389 33.51 -1.45 36.54
C GLY A 389 32.81 -0.26 37.22
N ASN A 390 33.62 0.62 37.81
CA ASN A 390 33.15 1.83 38.49
C ASN A 390 32.90 3.03 37.56
N GLU A 391 32.96 2.83 36.25
CA GLU A 391 32.66 3.83 35.22
C GLU A 391 31.26 4.42 35.42
N GLU A 392 31.11 5.73 35.16
CA GLU A 392 29.84 6.45 35.27
C GLU A 392 29.41 6.86 33.86
N SER A 393 28.57 6.03 33.28
CA SER A 393 28.04 6.13 31.92
C SER A 393 26.55 5.79 31.99
N GLN A 394 25.82 6.62 32.72
CA GLN A 394 24.47 6.33 33.20
C GLN A 394 23.53 5.95 32.04
N VAL A 395 22.67 4.96 32.27
CA VAL A 395 21.72 4.47 31.25
C VAL A 395 20.30 4.52 31.79
N CYS A 396 19.41 5.14 31.03
CA CYS A 396 17.98 5.13 31.30
C CYS A 396 17.29 3.87 30.77
N ASP A 397 16.47 3.19 31.57
CA ASP A 397 15.59 2.12 31.06
C ASP A 397 14.17 2.60 30.67
N SER A 398 13.41 1.75 29.99
CA SER A 398 12.08 2.07 29.46
C SER A 398 10.97 2.24 30.51
N GLU A 399 11.23 1.88 31.77
CA GLU A 399 10.37 2.18 32.93
C GLU A 399 10.81 3.51 33.61
N GLY A 400 11.93 4.06 33.15
CA GLY A 400 12.56 5.28 33.62
C GLY A 400 13.34 5.09 34.92
N ASN A 401 14.03 3.96 35.12
CA ASN A 401 15.04 3.84 36.16
C ASN A 401 16.42 4.18 35.58
N MET A 402 17.29 4.77 36.40
CA MET A 402 18.67 5.10 36.03
C MET A 402 19.63 4.04 36.56
N HIS A 403 20.47 3.52 35.68
CA HIS A 403 21.49 2.51 35.97
C HIS A 403 22.87 3.18 35.94
N LYS A 404 23.77 2.86 36.89
CA LYS A 404 25.09 3.54 37.01
C LYS A 404 25.91 3.49 35.71
N ASN A 405 25.83 2.36 35.01
CA ASN A 405 26.40 2.16 33.68
C ASN A 405 25.70 0.99 32.97
N GLU A 406 26.02 0.80 31.69
CA GLU A 406 25.50 -0.28 30.82
C GLU A 406 25.62 -1.68 31.44
N CYS A 407 26.67 -1.95 32.23
CA CYS A 407 26.86 -3.24 32.90
C CYS A 407 25.75 -3.51 33.94
N PHE A 408 25.40 -2.53 34.77
CA PHE A 408 24.26 -2.65 35.70
C PHE A 408 22.92 -2.75 34.95
N PHE A 409 22.72 -1.94 33.90
CA PHE A 409 21.51 -1.99 33.08
C PHE A 409 21.25 -3.39 32.50
N GLN A 410 22.29 -4.05 31.97
CA GLN A 410 22.16 -5.39 31.39
C GLN A 410 21.79 -6.47 32.42
N HIS A 411 22.11 -6.30 33.72
CA HIS A 411 21.58 -7.18 34.77
C HIS A 411 20.08 -7.02 34.95
N GLU A 412 19.62 -5.79 35.12
CA GLU A 412 18.20 -5.49 35.34
C GLU A 412 17.34 -5.85 34.12
N ARG A 413 17.88 -5.73 32.89
CA ARG A 413 17.25 -6.29 31.67
C ARG A 413 17.04 -7.81 31.78
N CYS A 414 17.99 -8.54 32.35
CA CYS A 414 17.88 -9.99 32.53
C CYS A 414 16.87 -10.35 33.63
N LEU A 415 16.91 -9.66 34.78
CA LEU A 415 15.95 -9.84 35.87
C LEU A 415 14.51 -9.48 35.44
N ALA A 416 14.36 -8.46 34.60
CA ALA A 416 13.09 -8.14 33.96
C ALA A 416 12.64 -9.24 32.97
N ALA A 417 13.56 -9.79 32.16
CA ALA A 417 13.25 -10.87 31.22
C ALA A 417 12.76 -12.15 31.92
N GLN A 418 13.30 -12.50 33.10
CA GLN A 418 12.76 -13.58 33.95
C GLN A 418 11.26 -13.41 34.30
N ASN A 419 10.78 -12.16 34.28
CA ASN A 419 9.41 -11.76 34.60
C ASN A 419 8.61 -11.33 33.35
N ASN A 420 9.03 -11.75 32.14
CA ASN A 420 8.45 -11.38 30.84
C ASN A 420 8.42 -9.87 30.54
N LYS A 421 9.29 -9.09 31.21
CA LYS A 421 9.35 -7.63 31.08
C LYS A 421 10.58 -7.20 30.27
N VAL A 422 10.39 -6.38 29.25
CA VAL A 422 11.46 -5.98 28.31
C VAL A 422 11.91 -4.55 28.58
N LEU A 423 12.99 -4.40 29.35
CA LEU A 423 13.66 -3.12 29.54
C LEU A 423 14.48 -2.74 28.27
N ARG A 424 14.32 -1.49 27.81
CA ARG A 424 15.03 -0.91 26.66
C ARG A 424 15.74 0.38 27.07
N PRO A 425 16.89 0.74 26.48
CA PRO A 425 17.50 2.03 26.74
C PRO A 425 16.61 3.17 26.21
N LEU A 426 16.69 4.33 26.85
CA LEU A 426 16.09 5.60 26.39
C LEU A 426 17.15 6.71 26.39
N PRO A 427 16.94 7.81 25.66
CA PRO A 427 17.67 9.06 25.90
C PRO A 427 17.52 9.53 27.35
N ASP A 428 18.59 10.11 27.90
CA ASP A 428 18.67 10.59 29.29
C ASP A 428 17.56 11.61 29.61
N GLU A 429 17.25 12.47 28.62
CA GLU A 429 16.11 13.39 28.55
C GLU A 429 14.75 12.76 28.94
N LEU A 430 14.62 11.44 28.81
CA LEU A 430 13.41 10.68 29.11
C LEU A 430 13.49 9.85 30.41
N CYS A 431 14.63 9.88 31.11
CA CYS A 431 14.77 9.47 32.52
C CYS A 431 14.80 10.63 33.51
N PHE A 432 15.03 11.86 33.06
CA PHE A 432 14.77 13.06 33.84
C PHE A 432 13.24 13.27 33.99
N LYS A 433 12.60 12.28 34.64
CA LYS A 433 11.20 12.22 35.07
C LYS A 433 10.76 13.47 35.83
N GLU A 434 11.72 14.14 36.46
CA GLU A 434 11.52 15.33 37.26
C GLU A 434 11.66 16.60 36.40
N GLU A 435 12.79 16.83 35.73
CA GLU A 435 13.03 18.08 34.97
C GLU A 435 11.99 18.34 33.87
N CYS A 436 11.62 17.36 33.04
CA CYS A 436 10.69 17.60 31.94
C CYS A 436 9.22 17.81 32.40
N LEU A 437 8.90 17.45 33.64
CA LEU A 437 7.64 17.79 34.31
C LEU A 437 7.73 19.13 35.07
N GLN A 438 8.90 19.46 35.60
CA GLN A 438 9.21 20.72 36.28
C GLN A 438 9.44 21.89 35.31
N LYS A 439 9.69 21.64 34.02
CA LYS A 439 9.78 22.66 32.97
C LYS A 439 8.56 23.58 33.03
N GLU A 440 8.81 24.81 33.48
CA GLU A 440 7.82 25.88 33.43
C GLU A 440 7.58 26.26 31.97
N CYS A 441 6.31 26.53 31.65
CA CYS A 441 5.87 26.97 30.33
C CYS A 441 5.28 28.37 30.51
N ASP A 442 5.68 29.31 29.66
CA ASP A 442 5.16 30.68 29.67
C ASP A 442 3.62 30.68 29.53
N GLU A 443 2.95 31.68 30.12
CA GLU A 443 1.48 31.85 30.08
C GLU A 443 0.91 32.24 28.69
N SER A 444 1.61 31.84 27.62
CA SER A 444 1.13 31.87 26.24
C SER A 444 -0.12 30.99 26.06
N GLU A 445 -1.25 31.60 25.71
CA GLU A 445 -2.50 30.89 25.36
C GLU A 445 -2.56 30.46 23.88
N GLU A 446 -1.42 30.02 23.33
CA GLU A 446 -1.33 29.41 21.99
C GLU A 446 -1.79 27.95 22.04
N PHE A 447 -3.10 27.76 22.22
CA PHE A 447 -3.72 26.44 22.45
C PHE A 447 -3.33 25.42 21.36
N VAL A 448 -3.14 24.16 21.76
CA VAL A 448 -2.84 23.05 20.84
C VAL A 448 -3.71 21.83 21.18
N CYS A 449 -4.34 21.24 20.17
CA CYS A 449 -5.09 19.99 20.32
C CYS A 449 -4.15 18.78 20.20
N GLY A 450 -4.12 17.92 21.22
CA GLY A 450 -3.32 16.69 21.27
C GLY A 450 -3.99 15.48 20.61
N SER A 451 -3.21 14.45 20.27
CA SER A 451 -3.70 13.16 19.75
C SER A 451 -4.42 12.29 20.78
N ASP A 452 -4.46 12.71 22.04
CA ASP A 452 -5.35 12.23 23.10
C ASP A 452 -6.68 13.01 23.16
N PHE A 453 -6.94 13.88 22.17
CA PHE A 453 -8.06 14.81 22.05
C PHE A 453 -8.18 15.81 23.20
N LYS A 454 -7.06 16.10 23.88
CA LYS A 454 -6.99 17.12 24.93
C LYS A 454 -6.50 18.45 24.39
N THR A 455 -7.13 19.53 24.82
CA THR A 455 -6.64 20.90 24.62
C THR A 455 -5.54 21.22 25.63
N TYR A 456 -4.34 21.52 25.13
CA TYR A 456 -3.18 22.04 25.87
C TYR A 456 -3.13 23.57 25.73
N LYS A 457 -2.65 24.30 26.76
CA LYS A 457 -2.56 25.78 26.70
C LYS A 457 -1.55 26.28 25.69
N SER A 458 -0.42 25.58 25.58
CA SER A 458 0.74 25.93 24.75
C SER A 458 1.34 24.68 24.11
N MET A 459 2.22 24.85 23.13
CA MET A 459 3.04 23.74 22.59
C MET A 459 3.96 23.15 23.68
N CYS A 460 4.45 23.97 24.61
CA CYS A 460 5.26 23.53 25.76
C CYS A 460 4.48 22.58 26.68
N ASP A 461 3.21 22.85 26.94
CA ASP A 461 2.34 21.96 27.72
C ASP A 461 2.12 20.60 27.04
N LEU A 462 2.05 20.58 25.71
CA LEU A 462 1.93 19.34 24.94
C LEU A 462 3.26 18.56 24.96
N GLU A 463 4.41 19.23 24.94
CA GLU A 463 5.72 18.60 25.15
C GLU A 463 5.88 18.03 26.57
N ARG A 464 5.43 18.76 27.60
CA ARG A 464 5.30 18.23 28.97
C ARG A 464 4.29 17.08 29.06
N GLY A 465 3.27 17.06 28.20
CA GLY A 465 2.38 15.92 27.99
C GLY A 465 3.10 14.68 27.44
N LYS A 466 4.02 14.86 26.50
CA LYS A 466 4.83 13.76 25.90
C LYS A 466 5.70 13.03 26.91
N CYS A 467 6.15 13.70 27.97
CA CYS A 467 6.84 13.05 29.10
C CYS A 467 6.00 11.91 29.71
N LYS A 468 4.68 12.09 29.79
CA LYS A 468 3.74 11.09 30.33
C LYS A 468 3.22 10.12 29.26
N ASN A 469 3.05 10.57 28.03
CA ASN A 469 2.64 9.75 26.89
C ASN A 469 3.50 10.04 25.65
N LYS A 470 4.52 9.20 25.40
CA LYS A 470 5.45 9.37 24.27
C LYS A 470 4.81 9.18 22.88
N LYS A 471 3.54 8.76 22.80
CA LYS A 471 2.74 8.70 21.56
C LYS A 471 1.86 9.95 21.34
N LEU A 472 1.93 10.94 22.22
CA LEU A 472 1.20 12.19 22.09
C LEU A 472 1.80 13.04 20.95
N GLU A 473 0.97 13.38 19.97
CA GLU A 473 1.31 14.29 18.87
C GLU A 473 0.38 15.50 18.87
N SER A 474 0.80 16.60 18.23
CA SER A 474 -0.09 17.73 17.95
C SER A 474 -0.98 17.41 16.74
N LEU A 475 -2.29 17.45 16.93
CA LEU A 475 -3.26 17.42 15.85
C LEU A 475 -3.26 18.76 15.11
N PHE A 476 -3.64 19.85 15.78
CA PHE A 476 -3.67 21.19 15.20
C PHE A 476 -3.47 22.30 16.25
N ILE A 477 -3.13 23.51 15.81
CA ILE A 477 -3.08 24.71 16.67
C ILE A 477 -4.51 25.25 16.82
N GLY A 478 -4.96 25.39 18.06
CA GLY A 478 -6.32 25.68 18.48
C GLY A 478 -6.85 24.70 19.53
N LYS A 479 -8.02 25.00 20.07
CA LYS A 479 -8.74 24.11 21.02
C LYS A 479 -9.41 22.97 20.27
N CYS A 480 -9.35 21.75 20.80
CA CYS A 480 -9.99 20.56 20.22
C CYS A 480 -11.48 20.77 19.96
N GLU A 481 -12.17 21.49 20.85
CA GLU A 481 -13.60 21.84 20.78
C GLU A 481 -14.03 22.52 19.45
N ARG A 482 -13.08 23.03 18.66
CA ARG A 482 -13.30 23.54 17.29
C ARG A 482 -13.82 22.45 16.32
N CYS A 483 -13.35 21.21 16.47
CA CYS A 483 -13.87 20.04 15.75
C CYS A 483 -14.72 19.13 16.65
N PHE A 484 -14.42 19.08 17.94
CA PHE A 484 -15.01 18.19 18.93
C PHE A 484 -16.06 18.93 19.77
N LYS A 485 -17.13 19.44 19.14
CA LYS A 485 -18.20 20.18 19.85
C LYS A 485 -18.93 19.33 20.90
N GLN A 486 -19.03 18.03 20.63
CA GLN A 486 -19.50 16.97 21.52
C GLN A 486 -18.68 15.71 21.21
N GLN A 487 -18.61 14.76 22.14
CA GLN A 487 -18.03 13.45 21.84
C GLN A 487 -18.94 12.66 20.89
N CYS A 488 -18.35 11.93 19.94
CA CYS A 488 -19.11 11.04 19.07
C CYS A 488 -19.75 9.91 19.87
N GLN A 489 -20.98 9.54 19.49
CA GLN A 489 -21.69 8.41 20.08
C GLN A 489 -21.01 7.10 19.67
N ILE A 490 -20.93 6.15 20.59
CA ILE A 490 -20.44 4.80 20.29
C ILE A 490 -21.59 4.04 19.60
N LEU A 491 -21.49 3.90 18.27
CA LEU A 491 -22.42 3.13 17.47
C LEU A 491 -22.06 1.62 17.50
N GLN A 492 -23.02 0.79 17.14
CA GLN A 492 -22.89 -0.66 16.99
C GLN A 492 -23.21 -1.10 15.56
N ASP A 493 -22.75 -2.29 15.17
CA ASP A 493 -23.00 -2.89 13.84
C ASP A 493 -24.49 -3.15 13.52
N THR A 494 -25.39 -2.88 14.46
CA THR A 494 -26.86 -2.99 14.35
C THR A 494 -27.57 -1.64 14.20
N ASP A 495 -26.85 -0.53 14.31
CA ASP A 495 -27.42 0.81 14.10
C ASP A 495 -27.66 1.08 12.61
N ASP A 496 -28.46 2.10 12.30
CA ASP A 496 -28.81 2.47 10.92
C ASP A 496 -27.56 2.75 10.07
N ASP A 497 -27.43 2.04 8.94
CA ASP A 497 -26.42 2.22 7.88
C ASP A 497 -26.23 3.71 7.52
N ASN A 498 -27.31 4.51 7.57
CA ASN A 498 -27.29 5.95 7.33
C ASN A 498 -26.48 6.76 8.37
N LEU A 499 -26.02 6.18 9.47
CA LEU A 499 -25.14 6.83 10.44
C LEU A 499 -23.65 6.68 10.08
N PHE A 500 -23.33 5.85 9.09
CA PHE A 500 -21.97 5.53 8.67
C PHE A 500 -21.57 6.18 7.35
N VAL A 501 -20.27 6.12 7.05
CA VAL A 501 -19.68 6.39 5.74
C VAL A 501 -18.65 5.32 5.42
N CYS A 502 -18.53 5.00 4.15
CA CYS A 502 -17.40 4.27 3.61
C CYS A 502 -16.40 5.30 3.12
N ASP A 503 -15.18 5.29 3.65
CA ASP A 503 -14.12 6.20 3.21
C ASP A 503 -13.36 5.65 1.98
N GLN A 504 -12.44 6.45 1.45
CA GLN A 504 -11.61 6.10 0.28
C GLN A 504 -10.68 4.88 0.48
N ASN A 505 -10.39 4.48 1.72
CA ASN A 505 -9.64 3.26 2.03
C ASN A 505 -10.54 2.01 2.03
N ALA A 506 -11.85 2.18 1.85
CA ALA A 506 -12.89 1.22 2.18
C ALA A 506 -12.94 0.85 3.68
N GLU A 507 -12.64 1.81 4.56
CA GLU A 507 -12.93 1.70 6.00
C GLU A 507 -14.31 2.30 6.32
N THR A 508 -15.16 1.53 7.00
CA THR A 508 -16.41 2.04 7.59
C THR A 508 -16.07 2.94 8.79
N ARG A 509 -16.63 4.15 8.84
CA ARG A 509 -16.55 5.06 10.00
C ARG A 509 -17.93 5.62 10.32
N SER A 510 -18.18 6.05 11.57
CA SER A 510 -19.38 6.87 11.82
C SER A 510 -19.26 8.23 11.11
N LYS A 511 -20.39 8.82 10.72
CA LYS A 511 -20.44 10.19 10.16
C LYS A 511 -19.82 11.22 11.11
N CYS A 512 -19.96 11.01 12.42
CA CYS A 512 -19.36 11.88 13.43
C CYS A 512 -17.83 11.80 13.42
N GLU A 513 -17.25 10.60 13.50
CA GLU A 513 -15.79 10.43 13.46
C GLU A 513 -15.19 10.91 12.15
N PHE A 514 -15.89 10.70 11.03
CA PHE A 514 -15.45 11.17 9.72
C PHE A 514 -15.37 12.70 9.66
N GLU A 515 -16.44 13.42 10.01
CA GLU A 515 -16.42 14.90 9.98
C GLU A 515 -15.47 15.50 11.05
N MET A 516 -15.34 14.82 12.19
CA MET A 516 -14.36 15.14 13.24
C MET A 516 -12.91 15.02 12.72
N LEU A 517 -12.56 13.90 12.08
CA LEU A 517 -11.26 13.69 11.45
C LEU A 517 -11.04 14.66 10.29
N ARG A 518 -12.03 14.85 9.43
CA ARG A 518 -11.99 15.82 8.32
C ARG A 518 -11.62 17.21 8.83
N CYS A 519 -12.34 17.72 9.84
CA CYS A 519 -12.05 19.00 10.47
C CYS A 519 -10.62 19.07 11.07
N ILE A 520 -10.14 18.01 11.72
CA ILE A 520 -8.75 17.94 12.21
C ILE A 520 -7.77 18.14 11.05
N TYR A 521 -7.93 17.42 9.94
CA TYR A 521 -7.05 17.50 8.78
C TYR A 521 -7.17 18.87 8.08
N GLU A 522 -8.37 19.41 7.90
CA GLU A 522 -8.60 20.73 7.29
C GLU A 522 -7.92 21.86 8.08
N ILE A 523 -7.93 21.82 9.42
CA ILE A 523 -7.18 22.80 10.24
C ILE A 523 -5.68 22.50 10.23
N LYS A 524 -5.27 21.23 10.37
CA LYS A 524 -3.85 20.82 10.46
C LYS A 524 -3.05 21.20 9.21
N TYR A 525 -3.67 21.12 8.04
CA TYR A 525 -3.01 21.38 6.77
C TYR A 525 -3.49 22.67 6.08
N GLY A 526 -4.64 23.24 6.46
CA GLY A 526 -5.09 24.55 6.00
C GLY A 526 -5.92 24.57 4.72
N TYR A 527 -6.34 23.41 4.18
CA TYR A 527 -7.16 23.31 2.96
C TYR A 527 -8.38 22.40 3.15
N ASN A 528 -9.45 22.68 2.39
CA ASN A 528 -10.66 21.86 2.31
C ASN A 528 -10.34 20.56 1.54
N ILE A 529 -10.39 19.42 2.24
CA ILE A 529 -10.02 18.11 1.67
C ILE A 529 -10.99 17.71 0.56
N THR A 530 -12.26 18.11 0.67
CA THR A 530 -13.30 17.77 -0.30
C THR A 530 -13.11 18.49 -1.63
N GLU A 531 -12.67 19.75 -1.66
CA GLU A 531 -12.53 20.50 -2.92
C GLU A 531 -11.38 20.04 -3.83
N ALA A 532 -10.44 19.25 -3.32
CA ALA A 532 -9.28 18.80 -4.08
C ALA A 532 -9.59 17.71 -5.15
N TYR A 533 -10.76 17.05 -5.09
CA TYR A 533 -11.05 15.83 -5.86
C TYR A 533 -12.49 15.74 -6.43
N VAL A 534 -13.14 16.86 -6.77
CA VAL A 534 -14.53 16.88 -7.33
C VAL A 534 -14.54 17.21 -8.84
N ARG A 535 -13.43 16.97 -9.55
CA ARG A 535 -13.32 17.07 -11.01
C ARG A 535 -12.34 16.03 -11.54
#